data_AF-Q4TGN7-F1
#
_entry.id   AF-Q4TGN7-F1
#
_cell.length_a   1.000
_cell.length_b   1.000
_cell.length_c   1.000
_cell.angle_alpha   90.00
_cell.angle_beta   90.00
_cell.angle_gamma   90.00
#
_symmetry.space_group_name_H-M   'P 1'
#
loop_
_entity.id
_entity.type
_entity.pdbx_description
1 polymer ?
#
loop_
_entity_poly.entity_id
_entity_poly.type
_entity_poly.pdbx_seq_one_letter_code
_entity_poly.pdbx_strand_id
1 'polypeptide(L)'
;MADFLPTRSVLKVCLPVCLLNSGEVEQIRKSKEIDRCLSREKTYVKRLVKILLLGAGESGKSTFLKQMRIIHGQDFDQDAREEFRATIYSNVIKGMRVLVDAREKLHIAWGDQDNQQHGDSLMAFDTRSAKMASGQLETSVFLQYLPAIRALWADSGIQHAYDRRREFQL
;
A
#
# COMPACT_ATOMS: atom_id res chain seq x y z
N MET A 1 81.86 -17.49 -2.84
CA MET A 1 80.94 -17.81 -1.73
C MET A 1 80.42 -16.50 -1.17
N ALA A 2 79.26 -16.07 -1.64
CA ALA A 2 78.55 -14.90 -1.13
C ALA A 2 77.06 -15.13 -1.39
N ASP A 3 76.41 -15.77 -0.43
CA ASP A 3 74.96 -15.81 -0.32
C ASP A 3 74.57 -14.77 0.73
N PHE A 4 73.82 -13.74 0.36
CA PHE A 4 72.83 -13.09 1.22
C PHE A 4 71.92 -12.19 0.36
N LEU A 5 70.62 -12.44 0.47
CA LEU A 5 69.48 -11.98 -0.35
C LEU A 5 69.32 -10.45 -0.46
N PRO A 6 68.60 -9.99 -1.50
CA PRO A 6 67.65 -8.89 -1.35
C PRO A 6 66.20 -9.35 -1.55
N THR A 7 65.46 -9.28 -0.45
CA THR A 7 64.17 -8.57 -0.29
C THR A 7 63.10 -8.62 -1.39
N ARG A 8 61.93 -9.12 -0.96
CA ARG A 8 60.58 -8.86 -1.46
C ARG A 8 60.36 -7.40 -1.90
N SER A 9 60.26 -7.18 -3.20
CA SER A 9 59.32 -6.30 -3.92
C SER A 9 59.85 -6.34 -5.35
N VAL A 10 59.15 -6.82 -6.36
CA VAL A 10 58.21 -6.02 -7.17
C VAL A 10 57.58 -7.04 -8.10
N LEU A 11 56.37 -7.52 -7.82
CA LEU A 11 55.59 -8.33 -8.79
C LEU A 11 54.11 -8.23 -8.40
N LYS A 12 53.58 -7.00 -8.47
CA LYS A 12 52.13 -6.75 -8.37
C LYS A 12 51.67 -5.89 -9.54
N VAL A 13 52.21 -6.15 -10.73
CA VAL A 13 51.80 -5.49 -11.96
C VAL A 13 51.74 -6.55 -13.07
N CYS A 14 50.53 -6.71 -13.62
CA CYS A 14 50.21 -7.43 -14.86
C CYS A 14 50.58 -8.93 -14.95
N LEU A 15 49.76 -9.80 -14.35
CA LEU A 15 49.57 -11.16 -14.88
C LEU A 15 48.24 -11.19 -15.67
N PRO A 16 48.30 -11.21 -17.02
CA PRO A 16 47.13 -11.13 -17.89
C PRO A 16 46.48 -12.50 -17.98
N VAL A 17 45.16 -12.59 -17.79
CA VAL A 17 44.11 -13.40 -18.49
C VAL A 17 44.44 -14.81 -19.05
N CYS A 18 45.61 -15.40 -18.82
CA CYS A 18 46.12 -16.60 -19.49
C CYS A 18 46.15 -17.85 -18.59
N LEU A 19 45.79 -17.72 -17.30
CA LEU A 19 45.72 -18.84 -16.33
C LEU A 19 44.30 -19.09 -15.80
N LEU A 20 43.32 -18.32 -16.27
CA LEU A 20 41.95 -18.40 -15.77
C LEU A 20 41.15 -19.43 -16.58
N ASN A 21 40.40 -20.29 -15.90
CA ASN A 21 39.43 -21.13 -16.56
C ASN A 21 38.34 -20.25 -17.21
N SER A 22 37.69 -20.73 -18.28
CA SER A 22 36.64 -19.98 -18.99
C SER A 22 35.54 -19.48 -18.05
N GLY A 23 35.22 -20.28 -17.02
CA GLY A 23 34.30 -19.90 -15.95
C GLY A 23 34.79 -18.71 -15.11
N GLU A 24 36.07 -18.64 -14.76
CA GLU A 24 36.62 -17.56 -13.93
C GLU A 24 36.71 -16.24 -14.71
N VAL A 25 37.04 -16.30 -16.01
CA VAL A 25 36.99 -15.13 -16.90
C VAL A 25 35.57 -14.57 -16.99
N GLU A 26 34.57 -15.45 -17.12
CA GLU A 26 33.17 -15.06 -17.16
C GLU A 26 32.69 -14.49 -15.81
N GLN A 27 33.11 -15.07 -14.68
CA GLN A 27 32.82 -14.52 -13.35
C GLN A 27 33.45 -13.13 -13.15
N ILE A 28 34.69 -12.92 -13.58
CA ILE A 28 35.34 -11.61 -13.51
C ILE A 28 34.62 -10.59 -14.39
N ARG A 29 34.18 -11.00 -15.59
CA ARG A 29 33.39 -10.15 -16.48
C ARG A 29 32.07 -9.74 -15.84
N LYS A 30 31.32 -10.69 -15.28
CA LYS A 30 30.08 -10.44 -14.54
C LYS A 30 30.31 -9.56 -13.32
N SER A 31 31.35 -9.82 -12.53
CA SER A 31 31.71 -9.01 -11.35
C SER A 31 31.99 -7.57 -11.74
N LYS A 32 32.77 -7.33 -12.81
CA LYS A 32 33.03 -5.97 -13.31
C LYS A 32 31.77 -5.27 -13.79
N GLU A 33 30.85 -6.00 -14.40
CA GLU A 33 29.55 -5.46 -14.83
C GLU A 33 28.67 -5.09 -13.63
N ILE A 34 28.63 -5.93 -12.59
CA ILE A 34 27.95 -5.65 -11.32
C ILE A 34 28.55 -4.41 -10.66
N ASP A 35 29.88 -4.31 -10.51
CA ASP A 35 30.54 -3.16 -9.91
C ASP A 35 30.24 -1.86 -10.66
N ARG A 36 30.16 -1.93 -11.99
CA ARG A 36 29.77 -0.79 -12.83
C ARG A 36 28.31 -0.39 -12.58
N CYS A 37 27.40 -1.35 -12.41
CA CYS A 37 26.01 -1.09 -12.07
C CYS A 37 25.90 -0.44 -10.68
N LEU A 38 26.55 -1.01 -9.66
CA LEU A 38 26.56 -0.50 -8.29
C LEU A 38 27.11 0.93 -8.20
N SER A 39 28.16 1.26 -8.95
CA SER A 39 28.72 2.62 -8.99
C SER A 39 27.73 3.63 -9.58
N ARG A 40 26.97 3.25 -10.61
CA ARG A 40 25.91 4.08 -11.20
C ARG A 40 24.77 4.30 -10.21
N GLU A 41 24.28 3.23 -9.57
CA GLU A 41 23.23 3.31 -8.55
C GLU A 41 23.65 4.15 -7.35
N LYS A 42 24.89 4.02 -6.87
CA LYS A 42 25.43 4.83 -5.77
C LYS A 42 25.38 6.32 -6.09
N THR A 43 25.66 6.71 -7.33
CA THR A 43 25.59 8.11 -7.76
C THR A 43 24.15 8.60 -7.86
N TYR A 44 23.24 7.76 -8.35
CA TYR A 44 21.81 8.05 -8.38
C TYR A 44 21.24 8.25 -6.97
N VAL A 45 21.49 7.30 -6.05
CA VAL A 45 21.02 7.35 -4.65
C VAL A 45 21.56 8.57 -3.92
N LYS A 46 22.81 8.98 -4.16
CA LYS A 46 23.38 10.22 -3.58
C LYS A 46 22.63 11.48 -3.99
N ARG A 47 21.97 11.48 -5.16
CA ARG A 47 21.19 12.62 -5.66
C ARG A 47 19.71 12.53 -5.27
N LEU A 48 19.24 11.39 -4.78
CA LEU A 48 17.85 11.22 -4.33
C LEU A 48 17.60 12.01 -3.04
N VAL A 49 16.54 12.81 -3.06
CA VAL A 49 15.98 13.45 -1.85
C VAL A 49 14.92 12.52 -1.27
N LYS A 50 15.10 12.08 -0.03
CA LYS A 50 14.10 11.27 0.69
C LYS A 50 13.26 12.18 1.60
N ILE A 51 11.94 12.11 1.44
CA ILE A 51 10.99 12.87 2.24
C ILE A 51 10.21 11.88 3.10
N LEU A 52 10.13 12.13 4.40
CA LEU A 52 9.31 11.37 5.34
C LEU A 52 8.08 12.18 5.73
N LEU A 53 6.89 11.66 5.43
CA LEU A 53 5.63 12.27 5.80
C LEU A 53 5.19 11.73 7.16
N LEU A 54 5.14 12.60 8.17
CA LEU A 54 4.70 12.28 9.53
C LEU A 54 3.35 12.92 9.84
N GLY A 55 2.56 12.25 10.67
CA GLY A 55 1.24 12.73 11.10
C GLY A 55 0.42 11.61 11.71
N ALA A 56 -0.58 11.97 12.52
CA ALA A 56 -1.52 11.05 13.14
C ALA A 56 -2.26 10.15 12.12
N GLY A 57 -2.96 9.11 12.58
CA GLY A 57 -3.88 8.34 11.74
C GLY A 57 -4.81 9.28 10.96
N GLU A 58 -5.11 8.93 9.71
CA GLU A 58 -6.10 9.67 8.88
C GLU A 58 -5.81 11.15 8.57
N SER A 59 -4.63 11.67 8.94
CA SER A 59 -4.14 13.03 8.61
C SER A 59 -3.95 13.34 7.11
N GLY A 60 -4.33 12.45 6.21
CA GLY A 60 -4.27 12.68 4.76
C GLY A 60 -2.90 12.42 4.11
N LYS A 61 -1.96 11.77 4.80
CA LYS A 61 -0.63 11.41 4.22
C LYS A 61 -0.73 10.63 2.90
N SER A 62 -1.59 9.62 2.85
CA SER A 62 -1.81 8.83 1.63
C SER A 62 -2.46 9.67 0.53
N THR A 63 -3.33 10.61 0.89
CA THR A 63 -3.95 11.56 -0.05
C THR A 63 -2.90 12.51 -0.63
N PHE A 64 -1.98 13.02 0.18
CA PHE A 64 -0.87 13.85 -0.28
C PHE A 64 0.03 13.11 -1.28
N LEU A 65 0.38 11.85 -0.99
CA LEU A 65 1.16 11.01 -1.92
C LEU A 65 0.41 10.75 -3.23
N LYS A 66 -0.90 10.49 -3.17
CA LYS A 66 -1.74 10.34 -4.38
C LYS A 66 -1.74 11.62 -5.21
N GLN A 67 -1.84 12.79 -4.59
CA GLN A 67 -1.77 14.07 -5.29
C GLN A 67 -0.40 14.34 -5.90
N MET A 68 0.68 14.01 -5.20
CA MET A 68 2.04 14.08 -5.77
C MET A 68 2.17 13.24 -7.03
N ARG A 69 1.62 12.03 -7.04
CA ARG A 69 1.60 11.16 -8.22
C ARG A 69 0.87 11.83 -9.40
N ILE A 70 -0.31 12.42 -9.16
CA ILE A 70 -1.09 13.13 -10.19
C ILE A 70 -0.32 14.33 -10.75
N ILE A 71 0.24 15.19 -9.89
CA ILE A 71 0.92 16.42 -10.29
C ILE A 71 2.20 16.13 -11.08
N HIS A 72 2.89 15.02 -10.78
CA HIS A 72 4.09 14.59 -11.50
C HIS A 72 3.81 13.76 -12.77
N GLY A 73 2.56 13.73 -13.25
CA GLY A 73 2.20 13.09 -14.52
C GLY A 73 2.28 11.57 -14.52
N GLN A 74 2.19 10.94 -13.34
CA GLN A 74 2.08 9.49 -13.23
C GLN A 74 0.61 9.10 -13.15
N ASP A 75 0.01 8.81 -14.30
CA ASP A 75 -1.40 8.39 -14.34
C ASP A 75 -1.63 7.07 -13.58
N PHE A 76 -2.88 6.87 -13.16
CA PHE A 76 -3.34 5.60 -12.62
C PHE A 76 -3.79 4.70 -13.77
N ASP A 77 -3.06 3.61 -13.96
CA ASP A 77 -3.38 2.55 -14.90
C ASP A 77 -4.67 1.81 -14.49
N GLN A 78 -5.16 0.98 -15.39
CA GLN A 78 -6.41 0.25 -15.20
C GLN A 78 -6.35 -0.64 -13.94
N ASP A 79 -5.22 -1.30 -13.71
CA ASP A 79 -5.02 -2.19 -12.56
C ASP A 79 -5.09 -1.39 -11.24
N ALA A 80 -4.43 -0.24 -11.14
CA ALA A 80 -4.54 0.61 -9.95
C ALA A 80 -5.96 1.13 -9.73
N ARG A 81 -6.70 1.44 -10.81
CA ARG A 81 -8.11 1.86 -10.71
C ARG A 81 -9.01 0.73 -10.20
N GLU A 82 -8.74 -0.51 -10.57
CA GLU A 82 -9.46 -1.68 -10.07
C GLU A 82 -9.17 -1.95 -8.59
N GLU A 83 -7.90 -1.79 -8.16
CA GLU A 83 -7.52 -1.85 -6.75
C GLU A 83 -8.22 -0.76 -5.91
N PHE A 84 -8.28 0.47 -6.43
CA PHE A 84 -9.00 1.55 -5.75
C PHE A 84 -10.50 1.28 -5.68
N ARG A 85 -11.10 0.70 -6.72
CA ARG A 85 -12.53 0.34 -6.71
C ARG A 85 -12.83 -0.62 -5.56
N ALA A 86 -12.04 -1.66 -5.40
CA ALA A 86 -12.21 -2.62 -4.31
C ALA A 86 -12.06 -1.97 -2.93
N THR A 87 -11.08 -1.06 -2.80
CA THR A 87 -10.87 -0.28 -1.58
C THR A 87 -12.08 0.62 -1.27
N ILE A 88 -12.64 1.29 -2.28
CA ILE A 88 -13.82 2.14 -2.14
C ILE A 88 -15.00 1.33 -1.61
N TYR A 89 -15.26 0.15 -2.20
CA TYR A 89 -16.35 -0.73 -1.73
C TYR A 89 -16.15 -1.17 -0.29
N SER A 90 -14.92 -1.56 0.09
CA SER A 90 -14.58 -1.92 1.46
C SER A 90 -14.87 -0.77 2.44
N ASN A 91 -14.48 0.46 2.07
CA ASN A 91 -14.69 1.64 2.90
C ASN A 91 -16.17 2.00 3.06
N VAL A 92 -16.97 1.86 2.00
CA VAL A 92 -18.42 2.11 2.07
C VAL A 92 -19.10 1.14 3.03
N ILE A 93 -18.80 -0.16 2.95
CA ILE A 93 -19.37 -1.16 3.86
C ILE A 93 -18.93 -0.89 5.30
N LYS A 94 -17.63 -0.66 5.53
CA LYS A 94 -17.09 -0.37 6.87
C LYS A 94 -17.72 0.88 7.47
N GLY A 95 -17.77 1.98 6.72
CA GLY A 95 -18.37 3.23 7.18
C GLY A 95 -19.86 3.07 7.50
N MET A 96 -20.62 2.36 6.67
CA MET A 96 -22.04 2.12 6.93
C MET A 96 -22.25 1.26 8.18
N ARG A 97 -21.41 0.24 8.42
CA ARG A 97 -21.45 -0.55 9.66
C ARG A 97 -21.17 0.29 10.90
N VAL A 98 -20.20 1.19 10.83
CA VAL A 98 -19.91 2.13 11.92
C VAL A 98 -21.14 3.01 12.19
N LEU A 99 -21.84 3.48 11.17
CA LEU A 99 -23.05 4.28 11.36
C LEU A 99 -24.20 3.50 12.01
N VAL A 100 -24.41 2.24 11.61
CA VAL A 100 -25.41 1.37 12.22
C VAL A 100 -25.08 1.13 13.70
N ASP A 101 -23.83 0.79 14.02
CA ASP A 101 -23.35 0.58 15.38
C ASP A 101 -23.41 1.87 16.23
N ALA A 102 -23.07 3.02 15.64
CA ALA A 102 -23.16 4.32 16.29
C ALA A 102 -24.62 4.71 16.59
N ARG A 103 -25.55 4.47 15.67
CA ARG A 103 -26.99 4.67 15.89
C ARG A 103 -27.49 3.89 17.10
N GLU A 104 -27.04 2.65 17.27
CA GLU A 104 -27.39 1.82 18.43
C GLU A 104 -26.81 2.38 19.73
N LYS A 105 -25.51 2.70 19.73
CA LYS A 105 -24.80 3.25 20.90
C LYS A 105 -25.29 4.63 21.34
N LEU A 106 -25.75 5.45 20.38
CA LEU A 106 -26.31 6.77 20.64
C LEU A 106 -27.83 6.73 20.91
N HIS A 107 -28.43 5.53 20.94
CA HIS A 107 -29.85 5.30 21.16
C HIS A 107 -30.78 6.10 20.24
N ILE A 108 -30.36 6.32 18.99
CA ILE A 108 -31.16 7.05 17.98
C ILE A 108 -32.14 6.05 17.36
N ALA A 109 -33.44 6.33 17.32
CA ALA A 109 -34.41 5.42 16.69
C ALA A 109 -34.24 5.33 15.15
N TRP A 110 -34.72 4.24 14.54
CA TRP A 110 -34.80 4.15 13.08
C TRP A 110 -35.82 5.15 12.53
N GLY A 111 -35.57 5.70 11.35
CA GLY A 111 -36.58 6.43 10.61
C GLY A 111 -37.66 5.51 10.06
N ASP A 112 -37.22 4.39 9.48
CA ASP A 112 -38.06 3.28 9.02
C ASP A 112 -37.66 2.00 9.77
N GLN A 113 -38.63 1.36 10.42
CA GLN A 113 -38.37 0.17 11.23
C GLN A 113 -37.94 -1.05 10.37
N ASP A 114 -38.28 -1.06 9.08
CA ASP A 114 -37.86 -2.12 8.15
C ASP A 114 -36.33 -2.10 7.92
N ASN A 115 -35.67 -0.95 8.13
CA ASN A 115 -34.22 -0.81 8.03
C ASN A 115 -33.44 -1.60 9.08
N GLN A 116 -34.10 -2.07 10.15
CA GLN A 116 -33.48 -3.00 11.11
C GLN A 116 -32.92 -4.24 10.40
N GLN A 117 -33.67 -4.83 9.47
CA GLN A 117 -33.24 -6.03 8.74
C GLN A 117 -32.02 -5.74 7.84
N HIS A 118 -31.98 -4.56 7.22
CA HIS A 118 -30.84 -4.11 6.42
C HIS A 118 -29.59 -3.88 7.28
N GLY A 119 -29.76 -3.30 8.48
CA GLY A 119 -28.69 -3.11 9.46
C GLY A 119 -28.11 -4.44 9.92
N ASP A 120 -28.96 -5.38 10.31
CA ASP A 120 -28.54 -6.71 10.79
C ASP A 120 -27.81 -7.51 9.70
N SER A 121 -28.32 -7.48 8.47
CA SER A 121 -27.68 -8.10 7.31
C SER A 121 -26.28 -7.53 7.05
N LEU A 122 -26.12 -6.21 7.16
CA LEU A 122 -24.83 -5.55 6.97
C LEU A 122 -23.86 -5.85 8.12
N MET A 123 -24.35 -5.96 9.35
CA MET A 123 -23.54 -6.28 10.53
C MET A 123 -23.06 -7.73 10.54
N ALA A 124 -23.83 -8.65 9.93
CA ALA A 124 -23.45 -10.04 9.74
C ALA A 124 -22.32 -10.23 8.70
N PHE A 125 -21.98 -9.21 7.91
CA PHE A 125 -20.92 -9.30 6.90
C PHE A 125 -19.55 -9.57 7.54
N ASP A 126 -18.82 -10.58 7.05
CA ASP A 126 -17.51 -10.94 7.60
C ASP A 126 -16.38 -10.02 7.12
N THR A 127 -16.11 -8.99 7.93
CA THR A 127 -14.97 -8.07 7.74
C THR A 127 -13.63 -8.68 8.11
N ARG A 128 -13.57 -9.84 8.77
CA ARG A 128 -12.31 -10.49 9.17
C ARG A 128 -11.76 -11.40 8.09
N SER A 129 -12.54 -11.69 7.06
CA SER A 129 -12.08 -12.44 5.89
C SER A 129 -10.82 -11.78 5.30
N ALA A 130 -9.84 -12.60 4.90
CA ALA A 130 -8.57 -12.12 4.36
C ALA A 130 -8.75 -11.18 3.15
N LYS A 131 -9.80 -11.42 2.34
CA LYS A 131 -10.18 -10.57 1.21
C LYS A 131 -10.62 -9.16 1.63
N MET A 132 -11.27 -9.02 2.79
CA MET A 132 -11.67 -7.70 3.33
C MET A 132 -10.53 -6.98 4.04
N ALA A 133 -9.65 -7.74 4.70
CA ALA A 133 -8.46 -7.20 5.34
C ALA A 133 -7.48 -6.61 4.31
N SER A 134 -7.36 -7.22 3.12
CA SER A 134 -6.57 -6.68 2.00
C SER A 134 -7.28 -5.59 1.19
N GLY A 135 -8.53 -5.25 1.51
CA GLY A 135 -9.31 -4.25 0.74
C GLY A 135 -9.78 -4.73 -0.63
N GLN A 136 -9.70 -6.03 -0.91
CA GLN A 136 -10.06 -6.65 -2.19
C GLN A 136 -11.50 -7.17 -2.17
N LEU A 137 -12.47 -6.26 -2.03
CA LEU A 137 -13.88 -6.62 -2.14
C LEU A 137 -14.30 -6.73 -3.61
N GLU A 138 -14.78 -7.91 -3.99
CA GLU A 138 -15.30 -8.17 -5.34
C GLU A 138 -16.58 -7.36 -5.61
N THR A 139 -16.73 -6.88 -6.86
CA THR A 139 -17.88 -6.06 -7.27
C THR A 139 -19.20 -6.79 -7.07
N SER A 140 -19.25 -8.10 -7.38
CA SER A 140 -20.42 -8.95 -7.21
C SER A 140 -20.95 -8.94 -5.77
N VAL A 141 -20.05 -9.06 -4.80
CA VAL A 141 -20.37 -9.05 -3.37
C VAL A 141 -20.89 -7.67 -2.96
N PHE A 142 -20.21 -6.59 -3.35
CA PHE A 142 -20.66 -5.23 -3.04
C PHE A 142 -22.08 -4.97 -3.55
N LEU A 143 -22.40 -5.41 -4.78
CA LEU A 143 -23.71 -5.23 -5.39
C LEU A 143 -24.83 -5.95 -4.62
N GLN A 144 -24.56 -7.04 -3.90
CA GLN A 144 -25.55 -7.72 -3.06
C GLN A 144 -25.99 -6.86 -1.88
N TYR A 145 -25.07 -6.07 -1.32
CA TYR A 145 -25.34 -5.19 -0.18
C TYR A 145 -25.81 -3.79 -0.60
N LEU A 146 -25.68 -3.42 -1.87
CA LEU A 146 -26.02 -2.09 -2.37
C LEU A 146 -27.47 -1.65 -2.06
N PRO A 147 -28.51 -2.51 -2.18
CA PRO A 147 -29.87 -2.12 -1.81
C PRO A 147 -29.99 -1.75 -0.33
N ALA A 148 -29.41 -2.57 0.56
CA ALA A 148 -29.40 -2.33 2.00
C ALA A 148 -28.65 -1.03 2.35
N ILE A 149 -27.47 -0.81 1.75
CA ILE A 149 -26.69 0.43 1.94
C ILE A 149 -27.48 1.66 1.51
N ARG A 150 -28.21 1.59 0.39
CA ARG A 150 -29.04 2.70 -0.10
C ARG A 150 -30.22 2.99 0.84
N ALA A 151 -30.92 1.96 1.31
CA ALA A 151 -32.02 2.09 2.24
C ALA A 151 -31.55 2.71 3.58
N LEU A 152 -30.46 2.17 4.13
CA LEU A 152 -29.83 2.67 5.36
C LEU A 152 -29.36 4.12 5.21
N TRP A 153 -28.72 4.49 4.10
CA TRP A 153 -28.27 5.86 3.90
C TRP A 153 -29.44 6.86 3.78
N ALA A 154 -30.58 6.43 3.24
CA ALA A 154 -31.77 7.27 3.16
C ALA A 154 -32.51 7.40 4.50
N ASP A 155 -32.20 6.56 5.50
CA ASP A 155 -32.84 6.58 6.81
C ASP A 155 -32.47 7.82 7.64
N SER A 156 -33.48 8.47 8.22
CA SER A 156 -33.27 9.66 9.05
C SER A 156 -32.47 9.40 10.32
N GLY A 157 -32.57 8.20 10.90
CA GLY A 157 -31.80 7.79 12.08
C GLY A 157 -30.31 7.64 11.76
N ILE A 158 -29.98 7.07 10.60
CA ILE A 158 -28.59 6.98 10.11
C ILE A 158 -28.03 8.36 9.76
N GLN A 159 -28.81 9.23 9.10
CA GLN A 159 -28.39 10.60 8.83
C GLN A 159 -28.12 11.36 10.14
N HIS A 160 -28.99 11.22 11.15
CA HIS A 160 -28.79 11.83 12.46
C HIS A 160 -27.54 11.28 13.18
N ALA A 161 -27.25 9.97 13.07
CA ALA A 161 -26.00 9.42 13.57
C ALA A 161 -24.77 10.03 12.86
N TYR A 162 -24.84 10.22 11.54
CA TYR A 162 -23.78 10.84 10.74
C TYR A 162 -23.55 12.33 11.10
N ASP A 163 -24.59 13.08 11.43
CA ASP A 163 -24.43 14.45 11.93
C ASP A 163 -23.62 14.50 13.23
N ARG A 164 -23.74 13.45 14.05
CA ARG A 164 -23.01 13.25 15.31
C ARG A 164 -21.70 12.47 15.14
N ARG A 165 -21.18 12.33 13.92
CA ARG A 165 -19.93 11.60 13.60
C ARG A 165 -18.68 12.04 14.38
N ARG A 166 -18.70 13.18 15.06
CA ARG A 166 -17.58 13.63 15.92
C ARG A 166 -17.49 12.84 17.24
N GLU A 167 -18.56 12.13 17.61
CA GLU A 167 -18.65 11.35 18.85
C GLU A 167 -18.08 9.93 18.72
N PHE A 168 -17.76 9.50 17.49
CA PHE A 168 -17.18 8.20 17.18
C PHE A 168 -16.15 8.31 16.05
N GLN A 169 -15.47 7.21 15.73
CA GLN A 169 -14.51 7.16 14.62
C GLN A 169 -15.22 6.58 13.40
N LEU A 170 -15.32 7.37 12.32
CA LEU A 170 -15.99 7.01 11.07
C LEU A 170 -14.99 6.95 9.90
#